data_AF-A0A2W2CBP1-F1
#
_entry.id   AF-A0A2W2CBP1-F1
#
_cell.length_a   1.000
_cell.length_b   1.000
_cell.length_c   1.000
_cell.angle_alpha   90.00
_cell.angle_beta   90.00
_cell.angle_gamma   90.00
#
_symmetry.space_group_name_H-M   'P 1'
#
loop_
_entity.id
_entity.type
_entity.pdbx_description
1 polymer ?
#
loop_
_entity_poly.entity_id
_entity_poly.type
_entity_poly.pdbx_seq_one_letter_code
_entity_poly.pdbx_strand_id
1 'polypeptide(L)'
;MPYPLLVPAKGDAFDFNLHVVYHWTATNMSFEELRLRADAMLPWAGGIVRERAIDLAREHDPHRAHDLERALNNLLMHQRWPQDPHLPQFSVRLRVSPDERVRERLRPYWEQRIKLECDHELEKIRTRQADDLTRRWAGVLQSLQDDPVTAHAARLTGEQFAAVFHHYVEERRELVPNLVSLLREAVKGHNDLGLGPSEYTQAWDVALRTYERQQGLTGRAE
;
A
#
# COMPACT_ATOMS: atom_id res chain seq x y z
N MET A 1 28.64 -20.67 -18.02
CA MET A 1 27.82 -20.53 -16.80
C MET A 1 27.70 -21.90 -16.15
N PRO A 2 27.91 -22.07 -14.84
CA PRO A 2 27.68 -23.35 -14.18
C PRO A 2 26.21 -23.76 -14.38
N TYR A 3 25.99 -25.03 -14.70
CA TYR A 3 24.65 -25.59 -14.91
C TYR A 3 23.89 -25.62 -13.57
N PRO A 4 22.59 -25.27 -13.54
CA PRO A 4 21.82 -25.32 -12.30
C PRO A 4 21.76 -26.76 -11.75
N LEU A 5 21.87 -26.86 -10.43
CA LEU A 5 21.68 -28.11 -9.70
C LEU A 5 20.18 -28.38 -9.57
N LEU A 6 19.73 -29.52 -10.12
CA LEU A 6 18.34 -29.97 -9.98
C LEU A 6 18.17 -30.77 -8.69
N VAL A 7 17.21 -30.35 -7.87
CA VAL A 7 16.80 -31.05 -6.65
C VAL A 7 15.28 -31.20 -6.63
N PRO A 8 14.75 -32.37 -6.22
CA PRO A 8 13.31 -32.61 -6.24
C PRO A 8 12.62 -31.77 -5.16
N ALA A 9 11.52 -31.15 -5.53
CA ALA A 9 10.61 -30.48 -4.60
C ALA A 9 9.75 -31.51 -3.86
N LYS A 10 8.98 -31.06 -2.87
CA LYS A 10 8.02 -31.90 -2.15
C LYS A 10 7.08 -32.64 -3.10
N GLY A 11 7.00 -33.95 -2.92
CA GLY A 11 6.19 -34.85 -3.73
C GLY A 11 6.86 -35.30 -5.03
N ASP A 12 8.13 -34.95 -5.27
CA ASP A 12 9.00 -35.41 -6.36
C ASP A 12 8.44 -35.20 -7.80
N ALA A 13 7.37 -34.41 -7.96
CA ALA A 13 6.72 -34.15 -9.25
C ALA A 13 7.34 -32.98 -10.03
N PHE A 14 8.07 -32.11 -9.34
CA PHE A 14 8.72 -30.92 -9.89
C PHE A 14 10.09 -30.76 -9.24
N ASP A 15 11.02 -30.10 -9.96
CA ASP A 15 12.36 -29.81 -9.46
C ASP A 15 12.54 -28.32 -9.17
N PHE A 16 13.42 -28.03 -8.20
CA PHE A 16 14.00 -26.71 -8.03
C PHE A 16 15.33 -26.62 -8.79
N ASN A 17 15.54 -25.47 -9.43
CA ASN A 17 16.77 -25.09 -10.09
C ASN A 17 17.64 -24.28 -9.11
N LEU A 18 18.75 -24.86 -8.65
CA LEU A 18 19.70 -24.21 -7.75
C LEU A 18 20.86 -23.62 -8.53
N HIS A 19 20.99 -22.31 -8.44
CA HIS A 19 22.16 -21.58 -8.95
C HIS A 19 23.12 -21.33 -7.79
N VAL A 20 24.27 -22.00 -7.85
CA VAL A 20 25.25 -21.97 -6.77
C VAL A 20 26.39 -21.02 -7.12
N VAL A 21 26.71 -20.13 -6.18
CA VAL A 21 27.88 -19.25 -6.24
C VAL A 21 28.83 -19.65 -5.11
N TYR A 22 30.04 -20.06 -5.49
CA TYR A 22 31.11 -20.42 -4.55
C TYR A 22 32.05 -19.24 -4.37
N HIS A 23 32.35 -18.91 -3.11
CA HIS A 23 33.32 -17.90 -2.74
C HIS A 23 34.52 -18.57 -2.09
N TRP A 24 35.66 -18.60 -2.81
CA TRP A 24 36.89 -19.26 -2.37
C TRP A 24 37.84 -18.25 -1.69
N THR A 25 38.46 -18.68 -0.60
CA THR A 25 39.42 -17.90 0.20
C THR A 25 40.58 -18.79 0.64
N ALA A 26 41.80 -18.26 0.66
CA ALA A 26 42.99 -18.95 1.17
C ALA A 26 43.95 -17.94 1.79
N THR A 27 44.74 -18.38 2.78
CA THR A 27 45.65 -17.49 3.54
C THR A 27 47.10 -17.58 3.07
N ASN A 28 47.58 -18.76 2.65
CA ASN A 28 48.99 -19.01 2.34
C ASN A 28 49.18 -19.61 0.93
N MET A 29 48.49 -19.06 -0.06
CA MET A 29 48.50 -19.58 -1.44
C MET A 29 48.52 -18.44 -2.46
N SER A 30 49.19 -18.66 -3.59
CA SER A 30 49.06 -17.75 -4.73
C SER A 30 47.67 -17.87 -5.36
N PHE A 31 47.26 -16.84 -6.12
CA PHE A 31 45.97 -16.84 -6.81
C PHE A 31 45.83 -18.00 -7.82
N GLU A 32 46.88 -18.32 -8.57
CA GLU A 32 46.85 -19.41 -9.54
C GLU A 32 46.73 -20.79 -8.87
N GLU A 33 47.43 -21.01 -7.75
CA GLU A 33 47.28 -22.24 -6.97
C GLU A 33 45.90 -22.35 -6.35
N LEU A 34 45.34 -21.23 -5.85
CA LEU A 34 43.98 -21.17 -5.34
C LEU A 34 42.97 -21.55 -6.44
N ARG A 35 43.10 -20.97 -7.63
CA ARG A 35 42.22 -21.26 -8.78
C ARG A 35 42.27 -22.73 -9.15
N LEU A 36 43.46 -23.29 -9.34
CA LEU A 36 43.64 -24.68 -9.75
C LEU A 36 43.08 -25.66 -8.71
N ARG A 37 43.30 -25.40 -7.42
CA ARG A 37 42.72 -26.23 -6.35
C ARG A 37 41.22 -26.04 -6.20
N ALA A 38 40.71 -24.82 -6.31
CA ALA A 38 39.28 -24.55 -6.29
C ALA A 38 38.57 -25.32 -7.40
N ASP A 39 39.09 -25.29 -8.63
CA ASP A 39 38.54 -26.03 -9.77
C ASP A 39 38.52 -27.54 -9.53
N ALA A 40 39.60 -28.09 -8.95
CA ALA A 40 39.66 -29.51 -8.58
C ALA A 40 38.65 -29.89 -7.48
N MET A 41 38.31 -28.94 -6.60
CA MET A 41 37.39 -29.15 -5.48
C MET A 41 35.92 -28.84 -5.83
N LEU A 42 35.63 -28.23 -6.97
CA LEU A 42 34.26 -27.89 -7.40
C LEU A 42 33.30 -29.08 -7.38
N PRO A 43 33.65 -30.30 -7.86
CA PRO A 43 32.74 -31.44 -7.81
C PRO A 43 32.39 -31.86 -6.37
N TRP A 44 33.38 -31.81 -5.47
CA TRP A 44 33.18 -32.12 -4.05
C TRP A 44 32.31 -31.06 -3.37
N ALA A 45 32.59 -29.77 -3.63
CA ALA A 45 31.78 -28.65 -3.13
C ALA A 45 30.32 -28.74 -3.62
N GLY A 46 30.12 -29.09 -4.89
CA GLY A 46 28.80 -29.34 -5.47
C GLY A 46 28.07 -30.53 -4.85
N GLY A 47 28.80 -31.60 -4.52
CA GLY A 47 28.25 -32.75 -3.79
C GLY A 47 27.69 -32.37 -2.43
N ILE A 48 28.47 -31.61 -1.63
CA ILE A 48 28.04 -31.14 -0.31
C ILE A 48 26.78 -30.29 -0.41
N VAL A 49 26.76 -29.31 -1.34
CA VAL A 49 25.61 -28.44 -1.52
C VAL A 49 24.38 -29.23 -1.96
N ARG A 50 24.54 -30.18 -2.89
CA ARG A 50 23.45 -31.05 -3.36
C ARG A 50 22.86 -31.87 -2.20
N GLU A 51 23.70 -32.51 -1.40
CA GLU A 51 23.25 -33.35 -0.28
C GLU A 51 22.43 -32.53 0.72
N ARG A 52 22.94 -31.36 1.12
CA ARG A 52 22.22 -30.45 2.04
C ARG A 52 20.94 -29.89 1.44
N ALA A 53 20.90 -29.71 0.12
CA ALA A 53 19.73 -29.17 -0.56
C ALA A 53 18.61 -30.17 -0.73
N ILE A 54 18.90 -31.46 -0.96
CA ILE A 54 17.88 -32.48 -1.24
C ILE A 54 16.92 -32.65 -0.06
N ASP A 55 17.44 -32.75 1.16
CA ASP A 55 16.62 -32.99 2.35
C ASP A 55 15.65 -31.83 2.58
N LEU A 56 16.17 -30.60 2.51
CA LEU A 56 15.35 -29.39 2.67
C LEU A 56 14.37 -29.21 1.51
N ALA A 57 14.78 -29.46 0.26
CA ALA A 57 13.93 -29.26 -0.90
C ALA A 57 12.63 -30.08 -0.84
N ARG A 58 12.68 -31.27 -0.25
CA ARG A 58 11.52 -32.16 -0.07
C ARG A 58 10.51 -31.68 0.96
N GLU A 59 10.88 -30.74 1.83
CA GLU A 59 9.97 -30.15 2.81
C GLU A 59 9.15 -28.99 2.21
N HIS A 60 9.61 -28.41 1.10
CA HIS A 60 9.04 -27.21 0.49
C HIS A 60 8.19 -27.52 -0.75
N ASP A 61 7.00 -26.90 -0.81
CA ASP A 61 6.12 -27.02 -1.98
C ASP A 61 6.77 -26.37 -3.23
N PRO A 62 6.53 -26.89 -4.45
CA PRO A 62 7.17 -26.41 -5.68
C PRO A 62 7.01 -24.91 -5.97
N HIS A 63 5.93 -24.29 -5.48
CA HIS A 63 5.67 -22.85 -5.66
C HIS A 63 6.37 -21.96 -4.62
N ARG A 64 7.03 -22.56 -3.60
CA ARG A 64 7.69 -21.88 -2.48
C ARG A 64 9.21 -21.85 -2.59
N ALA A 65 9.72 -21.63 -3.80
CA ALA A 65 11.16 -21.56 -4.06
C ALA A 65 11.90 -20.52 -3.20
N HIS A 66 11.26 -19.39 -2.90
CA HIS A 66 11.85 -18.34 -2.04
C HIS A 66 12.05 -18.79 -0.59
N ASP A 67 11.13 -19.62 -0.08
CA ASP A 67 11.22 -20.12 1.30
C ASP A 67 12.38 -21.13 1.41
N LEU A 68 12.55 -21.99 0.40
CA LEU A 68 13.69 -22.88 0.29
C LEU A 68 15.01 -22.11 0.15
N GLU A 69 15.06 -21.06 -0.69
CA GLU A 69 16.24 -20.20 -0.83
C GLU A 69 16.67 -19.61 0.51
N ARG A 70 15.72 -19.09 1.28
CA ARG A 70 15.99 -18.53 2.60
C ARG A 70 16.49 -19.60 3.57
N ALA A 71 15.84 -20.76 3.61
CA ALA A 71 16.24 -21.86 4.49
C ALA A 71 17.67 -22.34 4.18
N LEU A 72 17.99 -22.54 2.90
CA LEU A 72 19.31 -22.98 2.47
C LEU A 72 20.40 -21.93 2.74
N ASN A 73 20.15 -20.66 2.40
CA ASN A 73 21.13 -19.62 2.66
C ASN A 73 21.36 -19.43 4.17
N ASN A 74 20.32 -19.50 5.00
CA ASN A 74 20.46 -19.43 6.45
C ASN A 74 21.28 -20.61 7.01
N LEU A 75 21.04 -21.82 6.49
CA LEU A 75 21.78 -23.01 6.89
C LEU A 75 23.27 -22.91 6.52
N LEU A 76 23.58 -22.40 5.31
CA LEU A 76 24.94 -22.38 4.78
C LEU A 76 25.74 -21.11 5.13
N MET A 77 25.10 -20.01 5.55
CA MET A 77 25.72 -18.69 5.73
C MET A 77 26.95 -18.69 6.67
N HIS A 78 26.94 -19.53 7.70
CA HIS A 78 28.02 -19.59 8.69
C HIS A 78 28.97 -20.76 8.49
N GLN A 79 28.76 -21.55 7.44
CA GLN A 79 29.55 -22.74 7.18
C GLN A 79 30.66 -22.42 6.19
N ARG A 80 31.85 -22.95 6.49
CA ARG A 80 33.03 -22.89 5.62
C ARG A 80 33.53 -24.31 5.42
N TRP A 81 33.95 -24.64 4.20
CA TRP A 81 34.49 -25.95 3.90
C TRP A 81 35.73 -25.84 3.03
N PRO A 82 36.70 -26.75 3.18
CA PRO A 82 36.89 -27.64 4.32
C PRO A 82 37.26 -26.85 5.58
N GLN A 83 37.17 -27.49 6.75
CA GLN A 83 37.56 -26.89 8.03
C GLN A 83 39.10 -26.87 8.23
N ASP A 84 39.86 -27.43 7.29
CA ASP A 84 41.32 -27.45 7.31
C ASP A 84 41.88 -26.06 6.89
N PRO A 85 42.68 -25.40 7.75
CA PRO A 85 43.33 -24.12 7.42
C PRO A 85 44.34 -24.19 6.27
N HIS A 86 44.86 -25.38 5.94
CA HIS A 86 45.85 -25.58 4.88
C HIS A 86 45.24 -25.78 3.50
N LEU A 87 43.91 -25.90 3.42
CA LEU A 87 43.16 -26.06 2.18
C LEU A 87 42.37 -24.77 1.84
N PRO A 88 42.11 -24.50 0.55
CA PRO A 88 41.20 -23.44 0.14
C PRO A 88 39.82 -23.60 0.76
N GLN A 89 39.40 -22.60 1.54
CA GLN A 89 38.07 -22.58 2.14
C GLN A 89 37.08 -21.94 1.18
N PHE A 90 35.87 -22.49 1.10
CA PHE A 90 34.75 -21.92 0.38
C PHE A 90 33.55 -21.68 1.28
N SER A 91 32.82 -20.62 0.95
CA SER A 91 31.44 -20.41 1.37
C SER A 91 30.52 -20.39 0.16
N VAL A 92 29.23 -20.58 0.40
CA VAL A 92 28.24 -20.76 -0.66
C VAL A 92 27.12 -19.75 -0.50
N ARG A 93 26.70 -19.16 -1.62
CA ARG A 93 25.43 -18.45 -1.73
C ARG A 93 24.59 -19.11 -2.82
N LEU A 94 23.32 -19.33 -2.52
CA LEU A 94 22.38 -20.01 -3.41
C LEU A 94 21.29 -19.07 -3.87
N ARG A 95 20.88 -19.26 -5.12
CA ARG A 95 19.61 -18.75 -5.64
C ARG A 95 18.77 -19.92 -6.10
N VAL A 96 17.51 -19.96 -5.70
CA VAL A 96 16.58 -21.05 -6.02
C VAL A 96 15.50 -20.52 -6.95
N SER A 97 15.29 -21.22 -8.07
CA SER A 97 14.17 -20.95 -8.96
C SER A 97 13.27 -22.18 -9.05
N PRO A 98 11.94 -22.02 -9.05
CA PRO A 98 11.06 -23.15 -9.29
C PRO A 98 11.17 -23.61 -10.74
N ASP A 99 10.67 -24.82 -11.02
CA ASP A 99 10.48 -25.33 -12.38
C ASP A 99 9.76 -24.29 -13.26
N GLU A 100 10.14 -24.20 -14.54
CA GLU A 100 9.50 -23.30 -15.50
C GLU A 100 8.00 -23.55 -15.59
N ARG A 101 7.56 -24.81 -15.52
CA ARG A 101 6.14 -25.18 -15.56
C ARG A 101 5.36 -24.57 -14.39
N VAL A 102 5.98 -24.55 -13.21
CA VAL A 102 5.39 -23.93 -12.01
C VAL A 102 5.37 -22.41 -12.17
N ARG A 103 6.45 -21.81 -12.70
CA ARG A 103 6.50 -20.36 -12.97
C ARG A 103 5.43 -19.91 -13.96
N GLU A 104 5.24 -20.64 -15.04
CA GLU A 104 4.21 -20.36 -16.04
C GLU A 104 2.81 -20.41 -15.43
N ARG A 105 2.54 -21.41 -14.58
CA ARG A 105 1.24 -21.54 -13.89
C ARG A 105 1.00 -20.44 -12.86
N LEU A 106 2.03 -19.97 -12.16
CA LEU A 106 1.93 -18.90 -11.16
C LEU A 106 1.88 -17.50 -11.78
N ARG A 107 2.37 -17.33 -13.01
CA ARG A 107 2.46 -16.02 -13.66
C ARG A 107 1.13 -15.26 -13.69
N PRO A 108 0.00 -15.85 -14.15
CA PRO A 108 -1.28 -15.13 -14.19
C PRO A 108 -1.75 -14.68 -12.80
N TYR A 109 -1.51 -15.50 -11.77
CA TYR A 109 -1.85 -15.16 -10.39
C TYR A 109 -1.07 -13.93 -9.91
N TRP A 110 0.25 -13.89 -10.16
CA TRP A 110 1.08 -12.76 -9.78
C TRP A 110 0.74 -11.49 -10.57
N GLU A 111 0.44 -11.60 -11.86
CA GLU A 111 -0.02 -10.48 -12.68
C GLU A 111 -1.32 -9.88 -12.14
N GLN A 112 -2.29 -10.71 -11.78
CA GLN A 112 -3.55 -10.25 -11.17
C GLN A 112 -3.31 -9.55 -9.83
N ARG A 113 -2.43 -10.11 -8.99
CA ARG A 113 -2.10 -9.51 -7.69
C ARG A 113 -1.43 -8.16 -7.85
N ILE A 114 -0.43 -8.04 -8.73
CA ILE A 114 0.26 -6.78 -9.01
C ILE A 114 -0.73 -5.74 -9.51
N LYS A 115 -1.64 -6.12 -10.43
CA LYS A 115 -2.68 -5.23 -10.93
C LYS A 115 -3.54 -4.68 -9.80
N LEU A 116 -4.04 -5.54 -8.91
CA LEU A 116 -4.87 -5.13 -7.77
C LEU A 116 -4.13 -4.17 -6.83
N GLU A 117 -2.84 -4.42 -6.57
CA GLU A 117 -2.01 -3.55 -5.74
C GLU A 117 -1.82 -2.18 -6.40
N CYS A 118 -1.52 -2.15 -7.70
CA CYS A 118 -1.42 -0.91 -8.46
C CYS A 118 -2.73 -0.13 -8.50
N ASP A 119 -3.86 -0.80 -8.72
CA ASP A 119 -5.18 -0.18 -8.76
C ASP A 119 -5.52 0.46 -7.39
N HIS A 120 -5.24 -0.25 -6.30
CA HIS A 120 -5.44 0.28 -4.94
C HIS A 120 -4.55 1.50 -4.63
N GLU A 121 -3.27 1.46 -5.02
CA GLU A 121 -2.38 2.61 -4.83
C GLU A 121 -2.80 3.82 -5.68
N LEU A 122 -3.32 3.58 -6.89
CA LEU A 122 -3.91 4.63 -7.72
C LEU A 122 -5.12 5.28 -7.05
N GLU A 123 -6.02 4.50 -6.46
CA GLU A 123 -7.18 5.00 -5.72
C GLU A 123 -6.75 5.86 -4.52
N LYS A 124 -5.76 5.42 -3.74
CA LYS A 124 -5.21 6.23 -2.63
C LYS A 124 -4.67 7.56 -3.09
N ILE A 125 -3.95 7.59 -4.20
CA ILE A 125 -3.44 8.84 -4.79
C ILE A 125 -4.61 9.75 -5.17
N ARG A 126 -5.64 9.22 -5.84
CA ARG A 126 -6.82 9.98 -6.24
C ARG A 126 -7.58 10.55 -5.04
N THR A 127 -7.77 9.77 -3.96
CA THR A 127 -8.40 10.25 -2.73
C THR A 127 -7.61 11.39 -2.10
N ARG A 128 -6.27 11.24 -1.96
CA ARG A 128 -5.43 12.32 -1.41
C ARG A 128 -5.51 13.59 -2.26
N GLN A 129 -5.52 13.47 -3.59
CA GLN A 129 -5.67 14.61 -4.50
C GLN A 129 -7.03 15.28 -4.34
N ALA A 130 -8.11 14.51 -4.20
CA ALA A 130 -9.44 15.04 -3.95
C ALA A 130 -9.51 15.78 -2.60
N ASP A 131 -8.94 15.21 -1.54
CA ASP A 131 -8.88 15.85 -0.22
C ASP A 131 -8.07 17.14 -0.23
N ASP A 132 -6.94 17.17 -0.96
CA ASP A 132 -6.13 18.37 -1.12
C ASP A 132 -6.86 19.47 -1.90
N LEU A 133 -7.57 19.10 -2.97
CA LEU A 133 -8.41 20.01 -3.73
C LEU A 133 -9.55 20.56 -2.86
N THR A 134 -10.28 19.69 -2.14
CA THR A 134 -11.36 20.10 -1.24
C THR A 134 -10.85 21.05 -0.16
N ARG A 135 -9.68 20.78 0.44
CA ARG A 135 -9.07 21.67 1.44
C ARG A 135 -8.68 23.03 0.86
N ARG A 136 -8.08 23.05 -0.33
CA ARG A 136 -7.75 24.31 -1.03
C ARG A 136 -9.02 25.10 -1.35
N TRP A 137 -10.06 24.43 -1.84
CA TRP A 137 -11.35 25.05 -2.13
C TRP A 137 -12.03 25.59 -0.87
N ALA A 138 -12.02 24.85 0.23
CA ALA A 138 -12.53 25.32 1.51
C ALA A 138 -11.79 26.58 1.98
N GLY A 139 -10.46 26.62 1.86
CA GLY A 139 -9.66 27.80 2.17
C GLY A 139 -9.98 29.00 1.28
N VAL A 140 -10.08 28.80 -0.04
CA VAL A 140 -10.47 29.85 -1.00
C VAL A 140 -11.86 30.40 -0.66
N LEU A 141 -12.84 29.53 -0.37
CA LEU A 141 -14.19 29.95 0.01
C LEU A 141 -14.24 30.69 1.34
N GLN A 142 -13.45 30.31 2.34
CA GLN A 142 -13.33 31.04 3.61
C GLN A 142 -12.74 32.44 3.38
N SER A 143 -11.61 32.55 2.65
CA SER A 143 -11.01 33.84 2.31
C SER A 143 -11.91 34.75 1.47
N LEU A 144 -12.80 34.16 0.65
CA LEU A 144 -13.83 34.89 -0.11
C LEU A 144 -14.98 35.41 0.74
N GLN A 145 -15.28 34.78 1.89
CA GLN A 145 -16.31 35.25 2.82
C GLN A 145 -15.84 36.43 3.67
N ASP A 146 -14.54 36.47 3.98
CA ASP A 146 -13.95 37.48 4.86
C ASP A 146 -13.62 38.82 4.14
N ASP A 147 -13.58 38.84 2.80
CA ASP A 147 -13.25 40.04 2.01
C ASP A 147 -14.11 40.20 0.73
N PRO A 148 -14.94 41.28 0.62
CA PRO A 148 -15.75 41.60 -0.56
C PRO A 148 -14.96 41.79 -1.86
N VAL A 149 -13.66 42.13 -1.78
CA VAL A 149 -12.79 42.37 -2.94
C VAL A 149 -12.45 41.05 -3.66
N THR A 150 -12.40 39.94 -2.91
CA THR A 150 -12.03 38.62 -3.42
C THR A 150 -13.12 38.03 -4.34
N ALA A 151 -14.40 38.41 -4.14
CA ALA A 151 -15.52 38.01 -5.02
C ALA A 151 -15.41 38.58 -6.46
N HIS A 152 -14.69 39.68 -6.65
CA HIS A 152 -14.32 40.18 -7.98
C HIS A 152 -13.12 39.44 -8.57
N ALA A 153 -12.15 39.02 -7.74
CA ALA A 153 -11.02 38.20 -8.17
C ALA A 153 -11.44 36.79 -8.64
N ALA A 154 -12.47 36.20 -8.03
CA ALA A 154 -13.05 34.91 -8.46
C ALA A 154 -13.57 34.95 -9.91
N ARG A 155 -14.12 36.09 -10.38
CA ARG A 155 -14.58 36.23 -11.77
C ARG A 155 -13.43 36.25 -12.79
N LEU A 156 -12.20 36.53 -12.36
CA LEU A 156 -11.01 36.60 -13.22
C LEU A 156 -10.32 35.24 -13.43
N THR A 157 -10.70 34.19 -12.69
CA THR A 157 -10.06 32.86 -12.76
C THR A 157 -10.77 31.86 -13.68
N GLY A 158 -11.99 32.14 -14.13
CA GLY A 158 -12.71 31.39 -15.17
C GLY A 158 -14.24 31.39 -15.03
N GLU A 159 -14.97 31.35 -16.14
CA GLU A 159 -16.45 31.46 -16.17
C GLU A 159 -17.18 30.34 -15.43
N GLN A 160 -16.70 29.09 -15.53
CA GLN A 160 -17.29 27.95 -14.82
C GLN A 160 -17.16 28.07 -13.30
N PHE A 161 -16.03 28.60 -12.83
CA PHE A 161 -15.80 28.84 -11.40
C PHE A 161 -16.70 29.96 -10.88
N ALA A 162 -16.84 31.04 -11.66
CA ALA A 162 -17.74 32.14 -11.31
C ALA A 162 -19.21 31.70 -11.21
N ALA A 163 -19.67 30.81 -12.10
CA ALA A 163 -21.04 30.29 -12.09
C ALA A 163 -21.34 29.42 -10.86
N VAL A 164 -20.46 28.47 -10.54
CA VAL A 164 -20.60 27.61 -9.34
C VAL A 164 -20.51 28.44 -8.06
N PHE A 165 -19.62 29.44 -8.04
CA PHE A 165 -19.48 30.36 -6.91
C PHE A 165 -20.73 31.24 -6.72
N HIS A 166 -21.29 31.78 -7.80
CA HIS A 166 -22.51 32.59 -7.73
C HIS A 166 -23.67 31.78 -7.13
N HIS A 167 -23.86 30.54 -7.60
CA HIS A 167 -24.89 29.65 -7.10
C HIS A 167 -24.72 29.33 -5.60
N TYR A 168 -23.50 29.02 -5.16
CA TYR A 168 -23.19 28.74 -3.75
C TYR A 168 -23.38 29.97 -2.83
N VAL A 169 -23.00 31.17 -3.31
CA VAL A 169 -23.20 32.42 -2.57
C VAL A 169 -24.68 32.78 -2.52
N GLU A 170 -25.44 32.60 -3.61
CA GLU A 170 -26.90 32.82 -3.64
C GLU A 170 -27.62 31.88 -2.67
N GLU A 171 -27.34 30.57 -2.71
CA GLU A 171 -27.94 29.60 -1.78
C GLU A 171 -27.64 29.97 -0.32
N ARG A 172 -26.41 30.32 0.05
CA ARG A 172 -26.09 30.73 1.43
C ARG A 172 -26.68 32.09 1.81
N ARG A 173 -26.79 33.03 0.86
CA ARG A 173 -27.35 34.36 1.09
C ARG A 173 -28.87 34.33 1.23
N GLU A 174 -29.54 33.30 0.71
CA GLU A 174 -30.97 33.03 0.96
C GLU A 174 -31.19 32.31 2.30
N LEU A 175 -30.29 31.42 2.71
CA LEU A 175 -30.42 30.67 3.98
C LEU A 175 -30.41 31.58 5.22
N VAL A 176 -29.59 32.64 5.25
CA VAL A 176 -29.45 33.51 6.44
C VAL A 176 -30.67 34.40 6.68
N PRO A 177 -31.22 35.14 5.69
CA PRO A 177 -32.46 35.90 5.84
C PRO A 177 -33.67 35.01 6.12
N ASN A 178 -33.73 33.81 5.51
CA ASN A 178 -34.79 32.84 5.79
C ASN A 178 -34.76 32.37 7.24
N LEU A 179 -33.57 32.08 7.79
CA LEU A 179 -33.42 31.74 9.21
C LEU A 179 -33.79 32.91 10.12
N VAL A 180 -33.35 34.14 9.80
CA VAL A 180 -33.70 35.35 10.58
C VAL A 180 -35.20 35.67 10.50
N SER A 181 -35.84 35.46 9.34
CA SER A 181 -37.28 35.65 9.14
C SER A 181 -38.07 34.62 9.94
N LEU A 182 -37.66 33.35 9.88
CA LEU A 182 -38.30 32.26 10.62
C LEU A 182 -38.15 32.43 12.13
N LEU A 183 -36.98 32.90 12.60
CA LEU A 183 -36.77 33.28 14.01
C LEU A 183 -37.63 34.48 14.43
N ARG A 184 -37.82 35.47 13.55
CA ARG A 184 -38.68 36.64 13.83
C ARG A 184 -40.17 36.29 13.83
N GLU A 185 -40.63 35.48 12.88
CA GLU A 185 -42.02 35.01 12.84
C GLU A 185 -42.33 34.10 14.03
N ALA A 186 -41.39 33.25 14.42
CA ALA A 186 -41.49 32.48 15.66
C ALA A 186 -41.63 33.43 16.85
N VAL A 187 -40.69 34.35 17.10
CA VAL A 187 -40.75 35.28 18.24
C VAL A 187 -42.03 36.13 18.25
N LYS A 188 -42.54 36.53 17.08
CA LYS A 188 -43.77 37.35 16.97
C LYS A 188 -45.03 36.55 17.26
N GLY A 189 -45.17 35.34 16.70
CA GLY A 189 -46.29 34.45 17.00
C GLY A 189 -46.32 33.99 18.47
N HIS A 190 -45.16 33.95 19.15
CA HIS A 190 -45.07 33.54 20.55
C HIS A 190 -45.42 34.66 21.55
N ASN A 191 -45.16 35.94 21.22
CA ASN A 191 -45.60 37.09 22.02
C ASN A 191 -47.13 37.25 22.01
N ASP A 192 -47.78 36.88 20.89
CA ASP A 192 -49.24 36.94 20.75
C ASP A 192 -49.96 35.81 21.50
N LEU A 193 -49.23 34.76 21.93
CA LEU A 193 -49.78 33.55 22.59
C LEU A 193 -49.53 33.47 24.11
N GLY A 194 -48.71 34.34 24.70
CA GLY A 194 -48.55 34.46 26.16
C GLY A 194 -47.95 33.24 26.89
N LEU A 195 -47.09 32.47 26.23
CA LEU A 195 -46.53 31.20 26.75
C LEU A 195 -45.37 31.40 27.74
N GLY A 196 -45.25 30.51 28.73
CA GLY A 196 -44.29 30.61 29.84
C GLY A 196 -42.90 29.97 29.58
N PRO A 197 -41.91 30.18 30.48
CA PRO A 197 -40.49 29.82 30.26
C PRO A 197 -40.20 28.33 30.02
N SER A 198 -41.07 27.41 30.44
CA SER A 198 -40.91 25.97 30.22
C SER A 198 -41.44 25.50 28.87
N GLU A 199 -42.44 26.19 28.33
CA GLU A 199 -43.01 25.93 26.99
C GLU A 199 -42.09 26.47 25.89
N TYR A 200 -41.27 27.47 26.24
CA TYR A 200 -40.18 28.03 25.44
C TYR A 200 -39.22 26.93 24.95
N THR A 201 -38.71 26.07 25.83
CA THR A 201 -37.71 25.05 25.48
C THR A 201 -38.27 23.95 24.58
N GLN A 202 -39.55 23.60 24.74
CA GLN A 202 -40.21 22.57 23.93
C GLN A 202 -40.48 23.02 22.49
N ALA A 203 -40.83 24.30 22.30
CA ALA A 203 -41.06 24.86 20.98
C ALA A 203 -39.76 24.97 20.15
N TRP A 204 -38.64 25.33 20.78
CA TRP A 204 -37.32 25.36 20.14
C TRP A 204 -36.86 23.98 19.66
N ASP A 205 -37.11 22.95 20.46
CA ASP A 205 -36.78 21.57 20.15
C ASP A 205 -37.54 21.03 18.92
N VAL A 206 -38.76 21.50 18.69
CA VAL A 206 -39.58 21.13 17.53
C VAL A 206 -39.16 21.92 16.29
N ALA A 207 -38.85 23.21 16.44
CA ALA A 207 -38.37 24.04 15.33
C ALA A 207 -37.02 23.56 14.79
N LEU A 208 -36.06 23.21 15.68
CA LEU A 208 -34.77 22.63 15.31
C LEU A 208 -34.92 21.31 14.53
N ARG A 209 -35.76 20.38 15.03
CA ARG A 209 -36.01 19.10 14.35
C ARG A 209 -36.69 19.25 12.99
N THR A 210 -37.51 20.29 12.83
CA THR A 210 -38.20 20.56 11.56
C THR A 210 -37.24 21.15 10.53
N TYR A 211 -36.33 22.03 10.97
CA TYR A 211 -35.27 22.59 10.14
C TYR A 211 -34.26 21.52 9.70
N GLU A 212 -33.85 20.62 10.60
CA GLU A 212 -32.98 19.48 10.28
C GLU A 212 -33.58 18.51 9.26
N ARG A 213 -34.91 18.33 9.26
CA ARG A 213 -35.62 17.54 8.24
C ARG A 213 -35.69 18.24 6.89
N GLN A 214 -35.90 19.55 6.86
CA GLN A 214 -36.01 20.31 5.60
C GLN A 214 -34.67 20.47 4.88
N GLN A 215 -33.55 20.52 5.62
CA GLN A 215 -32.19 20.60 5.07
C GLN A 215 -31.58 19.24 4.72
N GLY A 216 -32.35 18.14 4.84
CA GLY A 216 -31.86 16.78 4.53
C GLY A 216 -30.73 16.28 5.45
N LEU A 217 -30.52 16.92 6.60
CA LEU A 217 -29.47 16.59 7.57
C LEU A 217 -29.80 15.37 8.45
N THR A 218 -30.98 14.79 8.28
CA THR A 218 -31.41 13.57 8.97
C THR A 218 -31.10 12.35 8.11
N GLY A 219 -29.84 11.90 8.17
CA GLY A 219 -29.41 10.69 7.48
C GLY A 219 -27.92 10.39 7.54
N ARG A 220 -27.32 10.34 8.74
CA ARG A 220 -26.06 9.62 8.97
C ARG A 220 -25.88 9.29 10.46
N ALA A 221 -26.63 8.29 10.90
CA ALA A 221 -26.32 7.52 12.10
C ALA A 221 -27.01 6.15 11.97
N GLU A 222 -26.48 5.30 11.10
CA GLU A 222 -26.37 3.85 11.30
C GLU A 222 -25.01 3.39 10.75
#